data_AF-A0A0G4LYS0-F1
#
_entry.id   AF-A0A0G4LYS0-F1
#
_cell.length_a   1.000
_cell.length_b   1.000
_cell.length_c   1.000
_cell.angle_alpha   90.00
_cell.angle_beta   90.00
_cell.angle_gamma   90.00
#
_symmetry.space_group_name_H-M   'P 1'
#
loop_
_entity.id
_entity.type
_entity.pdbx_description
1 polymer ?
#
loop_
_entity_poly.entity_id
_entity_poly.type
_entity_poly.pdbx_seq_one_letter_code
_entity_poly.pdbx_strand_id
1 'polypeptide(L)'
;MWLLEQENVFEGRQLWLRPGKLYLFGRTASEPGQLAISHKTISRKHMTIKIEPVANGRSQSISKRSTVTIEDLATKTGTTIDGEKYKGEKHVVSNDAAEIKLGGCPDIFR
;
A
#
# COMPACT_ATOMS: atom_id res chain seq x y z
N MET A 1 -12.63 4.80 4.09
CA MET A 1 -12.27 3.43 3.65
C MET A 1 -11.43 3.56 2.40
N TRP A 2 -10.51 2.65 2.15
CA TRP A 2 -9.60 2.70 1.01
C TRP A 2 -9.71 1.44 0.17
N LEU A 3 -9.54 1.61 -1.13
CA LEU A 3 -9.47 0.52 -2.11
C LEU A 3 -8.05 0.52 -2.66
N LEU A 4 -7.52 -0.67 -2.90
CA LEU A 4 -6.27 -0.88 -3.63
C LEU A 4 -6.58 -1.70 -4.87
N GLU A 5 -6.21 -1.18 -6.02
CA GLU A 5 -6.61 -1.69 -7.32
C GLU A 5 -5.39 -1.91 -8.21
N GLN A 6 -5.38 -3.07 -8.88
CA GLN A 6 -4.41 -3.42 -9.90
C GLN A 6 -4.94 -4.62 -10.69
N GLU A 7 -5.04 -4.48 -12.01
CA GLU A 7 -5.73 -5.45 -12.88
C GLU A 7 -5.03 -6.81 -12.96
N ASN A 8 -3.72 -6.83 -13.18
CA ASN A 8 -2.94 -8.05 -13.39
C ASN A 8 -2.71 -8.88 -12.12
N VAL A 9 -2.59 -8.21 -10.98
CA VAL A 9 -2.17 -8.76 -9.68
C VAL A 9 -3.37 -9.21 -8.88
N PHE A 10 -4.50 -8.49 -9.01
CA PHE A 10 -5.75 -8.87 -8.35
C PHE A 10 -6.75 -9.53 -9.29
N GLU A 11 -6.37 -9.84 -10.53
CA GLU A 11 -7.22 -10.52 -11.52
C GLU A 11 -8.56 -9.79 -11.71
N GLY A 12 -8.49 -8.46 -11.85
CA GLY A 12 -9.66 -7.58 -11.96
C GLY A 12 -10.44 -7.36 -10.65
N ARG A 13 -9.95 -7.84 -9.50
CA ARG A 13 -10.56 -7.57 -8.19
C ARG A 13 -9.96 -6.32 -7.54
N GLN A 14 -10.68 -5.79 -6.57
CA GLN A 14 -10.23 -4.68 -5.74
C GLN A 14 -10.04 -5.16 -4.30
N LEU A 15 -8.95 -4.75 -3.67
CA LEU A 15 -8.66 -5.07 -2.29
C LEU A 15 -9.14 -3.97 -1.36
N TRP A 16 -9.94 -4.35 -0.37
CA TRP A 16 -10.47 -3.42 0.63
C TRP A 16 -9.50 -3.24 1.79
N LEU A 17 -8.98 -2.02 1.93
CA LEU A 17 -8.11 -1.65 3.03
C LEU A 17 -8.95 -1.07 4.18
N ARG A 18 -9.11 -1.89 5.22
CA ARG A 18 -9.94 -1.60 6.39
C ARG A 18 -9.17 -0.70 7.36
N PRO A 19 -9.84 0.29 7.99
CA PRO A 19 -9.23 1.08 9.05
C PRO A 19 -8.68 0.23 10.21
N GLY A 20 -7.57 0.67 10.79
CA GLY A 20 -6.89 -0.04 11.89
C GLY A 20 -6.15 -1.31 11.49
N LYS A 21 -5.95 -1.55 10.17
CA LYS A 21 -5.21 -2.71 9.65
C LYS A 21 -3.88 -2.30 9.04
N LEU A 22 -2.94 -3.24 9.11
CA LEU A 22 -1.65 -3.18 8.46
C LEU A 22 -1.59 -4.28 7.40
N TYR A 23 -1.20 -3.91 6.19
CA TYR A 23 -1.10 -4.80 5.05
C TYR A 23 0.36 -4.90 4.63
N LEU A 24 0.90 -6.12 4.56
CA LEU A 24 2.26 -6.38 4.12
C LEU A 24 2.25 -6.86 2.67
N PHE A 25 3.01 -6.20 1.82
CA PHE A 25 3.20 -6.55 0.41
C PHE A 25 4.62 -7.00 0.17
N GLY A 26 4.79 -8.01 -0.67
CA GLY A 26 6.11 -8.44 -1.13
C GLY A 26 6.03 -9.56 -2.14
N ARG A 27 7.16 -10.08 -2.57
CA ARG A 27 7.20 -11.08 -3.64
C ARG A 27 6.70 -12.46 -3.25
N THR A 28 6.74 -12.78 -1.96
CA THR A 28 6.41 -14.11 -1.43
C THR A 28 5.42 -13.99 -0.29
N ALA A 29 4.47 -14.91 -0.16
CA ALA A 29 3.61 -15.02 1.01
C ALA A 29 4.31 -15.84 2.10
N SER A 30 5.28 -15.22 2.79
CA SER A 30 6.03 -15.90 3.85
C SER A 30 5.31 -15.86 5.20
N GLU A 31 4.37 -14.92 5.37
CA GLU A 31 3.62 -14.71 6.60
C GLU A 31 2.11 -14.72 6.34
N PRO A 32 1.30 -15.20 7.29
CA PRO A 32 -0.16 -15.15 7.16
C PRO A 32 -0.65 -13.71 6.94
N GLY A 33 -1.48 -13.52 5.91
CA GLY A 33 -2.00 -12.19 5.56
C GLY A 33 -1.06 -11.31 4.73
N GLN A 34 0.15 -11.80 4.40
CA GLN A 34 1.01 -11.15 3.43
C GLN A 34 0.46 -11.30 2.01
N LEU A 35 0.40 -10.20 1.29
CA LEU A 35 -0.04 -10.15 -0.11
C LEU A 35 1.16 -10.31 -1.03
N ALA A 36 1.15 -11.39 -1.80
CA ALA A 36 2.24 -11.74 -2.70
C ALA A 36 2.06 -11.13 -4.09
N ILE A 37 3.09 -10.45 -4.58
CA ILE A 37 3.14 -9.82 -5.91
C ILE A 37 4.37 -10.38 -6.64
N SER A 38 4.15 -11.28 -7.59
CA SER A 38 5.23 -12.05 -8.22
C SER A 38 6.01 -11.23 -9.24
N HIS A 39 7.02 -10.48 -8.78
CA HIS A 39 7.96 -9.80 -9.68
C HIS A 39 9.39 -9.79 -9.12
N LYS A 40 10.39 -10.07 -9.95
CA LYS A 40 11.79 -10.28 -9.51
C LYS A 40 12.41 -9.09 -8.76
N THR A 41 11.98 -7.87 -9.08
CA THR A 41 12.48 -6.64 -8.44
C THR A 41 11.78 -6.33 -7.12
N ILE A 42 10.70 -7.03 -6.80
CA ILE A 42 10.00 -6.86 -5.53
C ILE A 42 10.74 -7.71 -4.48
N SER A 43 11.16 -7.09 -3.39
CA SER A 43 11.66 -7.79 -2.20
C SER A 43 10.61 -8.74 -1.61
N ARG A 44 11.05 -9.82 -0.95
CA ARG A 44 10.17 -10.78 -0.27
C ARG A 44 9.20 -10.12 0.70
N LYS A 45 9.69 -9.12 1.44
CA LYS A 45 8.91 -8.12 2.17
C LYS A 45 9.31 -6.77 1.59
N HIS A 46 8.35 -6.06 1.00
CA HIS A 46 8.64 -4.86 0.22
C HIS A 46 8.12 -3.61 0.90
N MET A 47 6.84 -3.62 1.21
CA MET A 47 6.14 -2.42 1.64
C MET A 47 5.06 -2.79 2.63
N THR A 48 4.73 -1.87 3.54
CA THR A 48 3.49 -1.94 4.28
C THR A 48 2.58 -0.77 3.98
N ILE A 49 1.27 -1.04 4.00
CA ILE A 49 0.23 -0.01 3.98
C ILE A 49 -0.49 -0.08 5.32
N LYS A 50 -0.39 0.97 6.11
CA LYS A 50 -1.08 1.13 7.38
C LYS A 50 -2.26 2.06 7.19
N ILE A 51 -3.47 1.60 7.53
CA ILE A 51 -4.65 2.44 7.60
C ILE A 51 -4.91 2.76 9.06
N GLU A 52 -4.79 4.04 9.45
CA GLU A 52 -5.07 4.44 10.82
C GLU A 52 -6.55 4.22 11.18
N PRO A 53 -6.87 3.92 12.45
CA PRO A 53 -8.25 3.88 12.92
C PRO A 53 -8.96 5.22 12.67
N VAL A 54 -10.27 5.16 12.42
CA VAL A 54 -11.09 6.38 12.40
C VAL A 54 -11.23 6.86 13.84
N ALA A 55 -10.81 8.11 14.11
CA ALA A 55 -10.88 8.68 15.45
C ALA A 55 -12.34 8.74 15.96
N ASN A 56 -12.51 8.55 17.27
CA ASN A 56 -13.82 8.64 17.94
C ASN A 56 -14.48 10.00 17.66
N GLY A 57 -15.78 9.97 17.33
CA GLY A 57 -16.55 11.18 16.96
C GLY A 57 -16.45 11.62 15.50
N ARG A 58 -15.64 10.94 14.66
CA ARG A 58 -15.57 11.24 13.22
C ARG A 58 -16.56 10.49 12.34
N SER A 59 -17.47 9.68 12.89
CA SER A 59 -18.50 8.96 12.11
C SER A 59 -19.42 9.90 11.32
N GLN A 60 -19.57 11.16 11.76
CA GLN A 60 -20.43 12.17 11.13
C GLN A 60 -19.73 12.99 10.02
N SER A 61 -18.41 12.85 9.85
CA SER A 61 -17.65 13.66 8.89
C SER A 61 -17.36 12.85 7.62
N ILE A 62 -18.32 12.89 6.68
CA ILE A 62 -18.24 12.23 5.36
C ILE A 62 -16.97 12.60 4.57
N SER A 63 -16.46 13.81 4.76
CA SER A 63 -15.28 14.31 4.04
C SER A 63 -13.94 13.85 4.63
N LYS A 64 -13.89 13.26 5.83
CA LYS A 64 -12.63 12.92 6.50
C LYS A 64 -12.35 11.42 6.47
N ARG A 65 -11.50 11.00 5.52
CA ARG A 65 -11.00 9.62 5.41
C ARG A 65 -9.99 9.30 6.53
N SER A 66 -9.78 7.99 6.76
CA SER A 66 -8.70 7.49 7.62
C SER A 66 -7.35 7.75 6.98
N THR A 67 -6.34 8.16 7.76
CA THR A 67 -4.98 8.38 7.26
C THR A 67 -4.37 7.09 6.74
N VAL A 68 -3.67 7.16 5.61
CA VAL A 68 -2.92 6.05 5.03
C VAL A 68 -1.45 6.37 5.08
N THR A 69 -0.68 5.45 5.65
CA THR A 69 0.78 5.53 5.69
C THR A 69 1.35 4.36 4.91
N ILE A 70 2.19 4.67 3.93
CA ILE A 70 2.91 3.69 3.12
C ILE A 70 4.36 3.69 3.60
N GLU A 71 4.93 2.52 3.83
CA GLU A 71 6.32 2.37 4.28
C GLU A 71 7.07 1.40 3.39
N ASP A 72 8.20 1.83 2.82
CA ASP A 72 9.16 0.93 2.19
C ASP A 72 10.00 0.23 3.26
N LEU A 73 10.05 -1.10 3.25
CA LEU A 73 10.76 -1.92 4.24
C LEU A 73 12.26 -2.03 3.90
N ALA A 74 12.92 -0.89 3.75
CA ALA A 74 14.34 -0.76 3.41
C ALA A 74 14.76 -1.62 2.21
N THR A 75 13.94 -1.59 1.16
CA THR A 75 14.13 -2.49 0.02
C THR A 75 15.30 -2.03 -0.85
N LYS A 76 15.93 -2.97 -1.56
CA LYS A 76 17.04 -2.63 -2.46
C LYS A 76 16.62 -1.62 -3.54
N THR A 77 15.43 -1.83 -4.09
CA THR A 77 14.92 -1.08 -5.24
C THR A 77 14.15 0.18 -4.85
N GLY A 78 13.64 0.26 -3.61
CA GLY A 78 12.72 1.30 -3.15
C GLY A 78 11.29 1.11 -3.67
N THR A 79 10.40 1.94 -3.14
CA THR A 79 9.00 2.07 -3.54
C THR A 79 8.79 3.49 -4.08
N THR A 80 8.09 3.63 -5.20
CA THR A 80 7.73 4.95 -5.74
C THR A 80 6.27 5.24 -5.43
N ILE A 81 5.98 6.43 -4.91
CA ILE A 81 4.64 6.91 -4.54
C ILE A 81 4.46 8.28 -5.21
N ASP A 82 3.43 8.42 -6.04
CA ASP A 82 3.11 9.66 -6.78
C ASP A 82 4.32 10.25 -7.55
N GLY A 83 5.17 9.36 -8.09
CA GLY A 83 6.38 9.71 -8.84
C GLY A 83 7.64 9.94 -7.98
N GLU A 84 7.50 10.05 -6.66
CA GLU A 84 8.62 10.20 -5.73
C GLU A 84 9.09 8.86 -5.18
N LYS A 85 10.41 8.69 -5.05
CA LYS A 85 11.00 7.42 -4.64
C LYS A 85 11.39 7.42 -3.17
N TYR A 86 10.84 6.46 -2.42
CA TYR A 86 11.06 6.23 -1.00
C TYR A 86 11.84 4.94 -0.78
N LYS A 87 12.82 4.96 0.13
CA LYS A 87 13.66 3.80 0.44
C LYS A 87 13.95 3.71 1.93
N GLY A 88 13.32 2.75 2.61
CA GLY A 88 13.38 2.65 4.08
C GLY A 88 12.62 3.76 4.80
N GLU A 89 11.71 4.43 4.09
CA GLU A 89 11.02 5.63 4.56
C GLU A 89 9.50 5.43 4.54
N LYS A 90 8.83 6.28 5.33
CA LYS A 90 7.37 6.35 5.43
C LYS A 90 6.87 7.57 4.70
N HIS A 91 5.78 7.40 3.96
CA HIS A 91 5.05 8.47 3.33
C HIS A 91 3.59 8.43 3.77
N VAL A 92 3.05 9.57 4.19
CA VAL A 92 1.64 9.72 4.52
C VAL A 92 0.92 10.22 3.28
N VAL A 93 -0.04 9.44 2.78
CA VAL A 93 -0.81 9.80 1.60
C VAL A 93 -1.60 11.08 1.90
N SER A 94 -1.36 12.10 1.09
CA SER A 94 -1.91 13.44 1.28
C SER A 94 -3.25 13.64 0.55
N ASN A 95 -3.42 12.97 -0.58
CA ASN A 95 -4.58 13.07 -1.47
C ASN A 95 -5.58 11.92 -1.25
N ASP A 96 -6.73 11.98 -1.92
CA ASP A 96 -7.74 10.90 -1.88
C ASP A 96 -7.36 9.65 -2.70
N ALA A 97 -6.22 9.67 -3.37
CA ALA A 97 -5.62 8.57 -4.12
C ALA A 97 -4.09 8.72 -4.11
N ALA A 98 -3.38 7.61 -4.31
CA ALA A 98 -1.94 7.59 -4.51
C ALA A 98 -1.59 6.52 -5.55
N GLU A 99 -0.62 6.80 -6.40
CA GLU A 99 -0.07 5.82 -7.33
C GLU A 99 1.20 5.21 -6.74
N ILE A 100 1.20 3.88 -6.61
CA ILE A 100 2.29 3.14 -5.96
C ILE A 100 2.94 2.21 -6.98
N LYS A 101 4.27 2.24 -7.05
CA LYS A 101 5.07 1.35 -7.88
C LYS A 101 6.14 0.66 -7.05
N LEU A 102 6.16 -0.66 -7.08
CA LEU A 102 7.06 -1.49 -6.27
C LEU A 102 8.34 -1.83 -7.05
N GLY A 103 9.46 -1.22 -6.66
CA GLY A 103 10.74 -1.38 -7.35
C GLY A 103 10.64 -1.12 -8.85
N GLY A 104 11.18 -2.05 -9.66
CA GLY A 104 11.08 -2.02 -11.12
C GLY A 104 9.89 -2.76 -11.71
N CYS A 105 8.87 -3.11 -10.92
CA CYS A 105 7.64 -3.72 -11.42
C CYS A 105 6.93 -2.76 -12.38
N PRO A 106 6.46 -3.19 -13.57
CA PRO A 106 5.70 -2.31 -14.46
C PRO A 106 4.30 -2.00 -13.91
N ASP A 107 3.76 -2.86 -13.05
CA ASP A 107 2.43 -2.67 -12.47
C ASP A 107 2.40 -1.47 -11.51
N ILE A 108 1.44 -0.58 -11.75
CA ILE A 108 1.11 0.57 -10.90
C ILE A 108 -0.16 0.24 -10.14
N PHE A 109 -0.10 0.39 -8.82
CA PHE A 109 -1.21 0.19 -7.91
C PHE A 109 -1.84 1.55 -7.58
N ARG A 110 -3.15 1.59 -7.40
CA ARG A 110 -3.90 2.80 -7.07
C ARG A 110 -4.84 2.58 -5.90
#